data_AF-A0A1G7A3S4-F1
#
_entry.id   AF-A0A1G7A3S4-F1
#
_cell.length_a   1.000
_cell.length_b   1.000
_cell.length_c   1.000
_cell.angle_alpha   90.00
_cell.angle_beta   90.00
_cell.angle_gamma   90.00
#
_symmetry.space_group_name_H-M   'P 1'
#
loop_
_entity.id
_entity.type
_entity.pdbx_description
1 polymer ?
#
loop_
_entity_poly.entity_id
_entity_poly.type
_entity_poly.pdbx_seq_one_letter_code
_entity_poly.pdbx_strand_id
1 'polypeptide(L)'
;MRELKEALYGDDHIGSIESRLLRWGRVSRAGPDGLNPSDLREYELITRAWRRLAVPYREMIKMVYVWRVNREVICRRLHIRRSPVTFYDLELAAARRAIIAEIRKQLADAGF
;
A
#
# COMPACT_ATOMS: atom_id res chain seq x y z
N MET A 1 20.32 -3.36 -1.20
CA MET A 1 19.63 -4.57 -1.71
C MET A 1 19.36 -5.59 -0.61
N ARG A 2 20.30 -5.86 0.31
CA ARG A 2 20.10 -6.76 1.46
C ARG A 2 19.00 -6.30 2.42
N GLU A 3 18.96 -5.01 2.74
CA GLU A 3 17.95 -4.42 3.65
C GLU A 3 16.50 -4.51 3.11
N LEU A 4 16.31 -4.35 1.80
CA LEU A 4 15.00 -4.52 1.17
C LEU A 4 14.52 -5.98 1.18
N LYS A 5 15.47 -6.94 1.08
CA LYS A 5 15.21 -8.38 1.17
C LYS A 5 14.89 -8.78 2.62
N GLU A 6 15.69 -8.35 3.59
CA GLU A 6 15.45 -8.63 5.02
C GLU A 6 14.12 -8.02 5.50
N ALA A 7 13.78 -6.82 5.06
CA ALA A 7 12.50 -6.16 5.35
C ALA A 7 11.28 -6.75 4.61
N LEU A 8 11.43 -7.79 3.78
CA LEU A 8 10.33 -8.49 3.11
C LEU A 8 10.14 -9.94 3.58
N TYR A 9 11.13 -10.50 4.30
CA TYR A 9 11.16 -11.89 4.76
C TYR A 9 11.02 -12.10 6.29
N GLY A 10 11.19 -11.08 7.16
CA GLY A 10 11.01 -11.20 8.62
C GLY A 10 9.56 -11.10 9.14
N ASP A 11 9.19 -11.84 10.19
CA ASP A 11 7.80 -11.99 10.68
C ASP A 11 7.18 -10.73 11.38
N ASP A 12 7.82 -9.57 11.26
CA ASP A 12 7.50 -8.30 11.95
C ASP A 12 6.79 -7.26 11.03
N HIS A 13 6.12 -7.75 9.98
CA HIS A 13 5.85 -6.97 8.76
C HIS A 13 4.60 -6.09 8.73
N ILE A 14 3.72 -6.16 9.72
CA ILE A 14 2.56 -5.25 9.75
C ILE A 14 3.01 -3.81 10.12
N GLY A 15 4.03 -3.67 10.98
CA GLY A 15 4.69 -2.39 11.26
C GLY A 15 5.53 -1.84 10.09
N SER A 16 6.03 -2.73 9.21
CA SER A 16 6.86 -2.41 8.04
C SER A 16 6.03 -1.88 6.85
N ILE A 17 4.95 -2.57 6.45
CA ILE A 17 4.18 -2.17 5.25
C ILE A 17 3.31 -0.93 5.49
N GLU A 18 2.70 -0.81 6.66
CA GLU A 18 1.83 0.31 6.98
C GLU A 18 2.59 1.63 6.99
N SER A 19 3.77 1.65 7.60
CA SER A 19 4.69 2.80 7.60
C SER A 19 5.13 3.19 6.19
N ARG A 20 5.43 2.20 5.34
CA ARG A 20 5.82 2.42 3.93
C ARG A 20 4.67 2.98 3.09
N LEU A 21 3.44 2.47 3.28
CA LEU A 21 2.25 2.99 2.61
C LEU A 21 1.88 4.40 3.11
N LEU A 22 2.01 4.68 4.41
CA LEU A 22 1.84 6.03 4.96
C LEU A 22 2.85 7.01 4.37
N ARG A 23 4.11 6.58 4.21
CA ARG A 23 5.15 7.37 3.56
C ARG A 23 4.84 7.60 2.09
N TRP A 24 4.55 6.53 1.34
CA TRP A 24 4.13 6.60 -0.06
C TRP A 24 2.94 7.54 -0.25
N GLY A 25 1.96 7.51 0.67
CA GLY A 25 0.81 8.40 0.66
C GLY A 25 1.18 9.87 0.89
N ARG A 26 2.13 10.16 1.79
CA ARG A 26 2.67 11.52 1.97
C ARG A 26 3.37 12.03 0.70
N VAL A 27 4.28 11.23 0.14
CA VAL A 27 5.00 11.57 -1.10
C VAL A 27 4.03 11.74 -2.27
N SER A 28 3.02 10.88 -2.40
CA SER A 28 2.01 10.97 -3.46
C SER A 28 1.22 12.29 -3.43
N ARG A 29 1.12 12.94 -2.27
CA ARG A 29 0.50 14.27 -2.15
C ARG A 29 1.47 15.43 -2.35
N ALA A 30 2.71 15.28 -1.89
CA ALA A 30 3.72 16.33 -1.91
C ALA A 30 4.51 16.41 -3.23
N GLY A 31 4.52 15.33 -4.01
CA GLY A 31 5.43 15.14 -5.13
C GLY A 31 6.68 14.33 -4.72
N PRO A 32 7.32 13.61 -5.66
CA PRO A 32 8.53 12.84 -5.40
C PRO A 32 9.83 13.66 -5.49
N ASP A 33 9.74 14.97 -5.74
CA ASP A 33 10.88 15.85 -5.89
C ASP A 33 11.71 15.92 -4.60
N GLY A 34 13.04 15.87 -4.73
CA GLY A 34 13.96 15.90 -3.59
C GLY A 34 14.09 14.58 -2.81
N LEU A 35 13.43 13.50 -3.24
CA LEU A 35 13.71 12.17 -2.70
C LEU A 35 15.12 11.70 -3.09
N ASN A 36 15.80 11.04 -2.15
CA ASN A 36 17.03 10.34 -2.50
C ASN A 36 16.73 9.15 -3.44
N PRO A 37 17.74 8.62 -4.16
CA PRO A 37 17.53 7.55 -5.14
C PRO A 37 16.89 6.27 -4.58
N SER A 38 17.13 5.94 -3.30
CA SER A 38 16.52 4.74 -2.68
C SER A 38 15.03 4.93 -2.45
N ASP A 39 14.66 6.10 -1.97
CA ASP A 39 13.28 6.47 -1.66
C ASP A 39 12.44 6.66 -2.92
N LEU A 40 13.04 7.23 -3.97
CA LEU A 40 12.41 7.34 -5.27
C LEU A 40 12.09 5.94 -5.85
N ARG A 41 13.05 5.00 -5.77
CA ARG A 41 12.83 3.61 -6.21
C ARG A 41 11.72 2.92 -5.44
N GLU A 42 11.67 3.09 -4.12
CA GLU A 42 10.58 2.57 -3.29
C GLU A 42 9.23 3.17 -3.68
N TYR A 43 9.18 4.50 -3.86
CA TYR A 43 7.97 5.20 -4.28
C TYR A 43 7.46 4.68 -5.63
N GLU A 44 8.35 4.50 -6.61
CA GLU A 44 8.02 3.98 -7.94
C GLU A 44 7.53 2.53 -7.89
N LEU A 45 8.18 1.68 -7.08
CA LEU A 45 7.79 0.28 -6.87
C LEU A 45 6.36 0.20 -6.30
N ILE A 46 6.07 0.93 -5.22
CA ILE A 46 4.74 0.94 -4.60
C ILE A 46 3.72 1.55 -5.56
N THR A 47 4.06 2.61 -6.28
CA THR A 47 3.17 3.25 -7.26
C THR A 47 2.82 2.31 -8.41
N ARG A 48 3.80 1.56 -8.93
CA ARG A 48 3.57 0.56 -9.99
C ARG A 48 2.69 -0.57 -9.48
N ALA A 49 2.94 -1.07 -8.27
CA ALA A 49 2.11 -2.10 -7.65
C ALA A 49 0.67 -1.63 -7.44
N TRP A 50 0.48 -0.44 -6.89
CA TRP A 50 -0.83 0.16 -6.71
C TRP A 50 -1.61 0.29 -8.02
N ARG A 51 -0.96 0.70 -9.12
CA ARG A 51 -1.60 0.83 -10.44
C ARG A 51 -2.15 -0.49 -10.99
N ARG A 52 -1.51 -1.62 -10.64
CA ARG A 52 -1.88 -2.96 -11.11
C ARG A 52 -2.95 -3.66 -10.26
N LEU A 53 -3.32 -3.07 -9.12
CA LEU A 53 -4.41 -3.60 -8.30
C LEU A 53 -5.75 -3.53 -9.03
N ALA A 54 -6.62 -4.49 -8.69
CA ALA A 54 -8.05 -4.40 -9.00
C ALA A 54 -8.64 -3.09 -8.43
N VAL A 55 -9.62 -2.52 -9.14
CA VAL A 55 -10.18 -1.19 -8.83
C VAL A 55 -10.59 -1.02 -7.36
N PRO A 56 -11.29 -1.97 -6.71
CA PRO A 56 -11.69 -1.81 -5.31
C PRO A 56 -10.49 -1.68 -4.34
N TYR A 57 -9.46 -2.50 -4.52
CA TYR A 57 -8.25 -2.44 -3.69
C TYR A 57 -7.41 -1.20 -3.97
N ARG A 58 -7.34 -0.79 -5.24
CA ARG A 58 -6.66 0.45 -5.64
C ARG A 58 -7.29 1.67 -4.97
N GLU A 59 -8.62 1.76 -5.01
CA GLU A 59 -9.39 2.84 -4.38
C GLU A 59 -9.27 2.80 -2.85
N MET A 60 -9.35 1.61 -2.24
CA MET A 60 -9.13 1.42 -0.79
C MET A 60 -7.77 1.98 -0.36
N ILE A 61 -6.68 1.54 -1.00
CA ILE A 61 -5.31 2.00 -0.66
C ILE A 61 -5.17 3.52 -0.86
N LYS A 62 -5.74 4.06 -1.93
CA LYS A 62 -5.69 5.51 -2.20
C LYS A 62 -6.43 6.30 -1.12
N MET A 63 -7.64 5.89 -0.76
CA MET A 63 -8.44 6.58 0.25
C MET A 63 -7.80 6.55 1.63
N VAL A 64 -7.24 5.40 2.03
CA VAL A 64 -6.64 5.24 3.35
C VAL A 64 -5.32 5.98 3.46
N TYR A 65 -4.40 5.78 2.51
CA TYR A 65 -3.02 6.22 2.68
C TYR A 65 -2.71 7.57 2.03
N VAL A 66 -3.30 7.86 0.87
CA VAL A 66 -3.08 9.13 0.17
C VAL A 66 -4.04 10.18 0.71
N TRP A 67 -5.34 9.92 0.62
CA TRP A 67 -6.36 10.90 0.96
C TRP A 67 -6.67 10.98 2.46
N ARG A 68 -6.33 9.94 3.24
CA ARG A 68 -6.64 9.83 4.67
C ARG A 68 -8.12 10.05 4.97
N VAL A 69 -8.97 9.44 4.15
CA VAL A 69 -10.43 9.54 4.25
C VAL A 69 -10.91 8.78 5.49
N ASN A 70 -11.93 9.33 6.16
CA ASN A 70 -12.58 8.66 7.29
C ASN A 70 -13.26 7.35 6.87
N ARG A 71 -13.20 6.34 7.76
CA ARG A 71 -13.77 4.99 7.57
C ARG A 71 -15.18 5.02 6.98
N GLU A 72 -16.06 5.86 7.49
CA GLU A 72 -17.47 5.91 7.07
C GLU A 72 -17.65 6.30 5.61
N VAL A 73 -16.82 7.23 5.12
CA VAL A 73 -16.84 7.68 3.73
C VAL A 73 -16.27 6.57 2.84
N ILE A 74 -15.22 5.88 3.28
CA ILE A 74 -14.66 4.72 2.58
C ILE A 74 -15.72 3.61 2.46
N CYS A 75 -16.35 3.22 3.57
CA CYS A 75 -17.38 2.19 3.56
C CYS A 75 -18.54 2.54 2.62
N ARG A 76 -18.97 3.81 2.62
CA ARG A 76 -20.02 4.27 1.69
C ARG A 76 -19.57 4.16 0.24
N ARG A 77 -18.36 4.63 -0.09
CA ARG A 77 -17.88 4.72 -1.47
C ARG A 77 -17.48 3.37 -2.06
N LEU A 78 -17.00 2.46 -1.23
CA LEU A 78 -16.61 1.10 -1.64
C LEU A 78 -17.72 0.06 -1.38
N HIS A 79 -18.92 0.50 -1.02
CA HIS A 79 -20.07 -0.37 -0.71
C HIS A 79 -19.77 -1.44 0.36
N ILE A 80 -18.91 -1.12 1.33
CA ILE A 80 -18.57 -2.00 2.44
C ILE A 80 -19.63 -1.82 3.53
N ARG A 81 -20.13 -2.94 4.07
CA ARG A 81 -21.07 -2.91 5.19
C ARG A 81 -20.40 -2.25 6.40
N ARG A 82 -21.07 -1.26 7.02
CA ARG A 82 -20.50 -0.44 8.11
C ARG A 82 -20.42 -1.17 9.45
N SER A 83 -21.24 -2.20 9.65
CA SER A 83 -21.34 -2.94 10.91
C SER A 83 -21.45 -4.45 10.65
N PRO A 84 -20.71 -5.29 11.40
CA PRO A 84 -19.62 -4.92 12.34
C PRO A 84 -18.42 -4.22 11.69
N VAL A 85 -17.62 -3.52 12.50
CA VAL A 85 -16.38 -2.83 12.09
C VAL A 85 -15.40 -3.77 11.38
N THR A 86 -15.44 -5.06 11.74
CA THR A 86 -14.59 -6.12 11.17
C THR A 86 -14.70 -6.22 9.65
N PHE A 87 -15.83 -5.85 9.03
CA PHE A 87 -15.92 -5.86 7.56
C PHE A 87 -14.95 -4.87 6.91
N TYR A 88 -14.81 -3.66 7.49
CA TYR A 88 -13.83 -2.71 7.00
C TYR A 88 -12.40 -3.23 7.18
N ASP A 89 -12.10 -3.81 8.35
CA ASP A 89 -10.76 -4.32 8.65
C ASP A 89 -10.37 -5.47 7.72
N LEU A 90 -11.32 -6.36 7.40
CA LEU A 90 -11.13 -7.46 6.44
C LEU A 90 -10.84 -6.96 5.03
N GLU A 91 -11.61 -5.98 4.55
CA GLU A 91 -11.39 -5.39 3.22
C GLU A 91 -10.06 -4.63 3.14
N LEU A 92 -9.70 -3.88 4.19
CA LEU A 92 -8.41 -3.20 4.27
C LEU A 92 -7.26 -4.21 4.32
N ALA A 93 -7.38 -5.28 5.10
CA ALA A 93 -6.39 -6.35 5.15
C ALA A 93 -6.25 -7.06 3.79
N ALA A 94 -7.35 -7.30 3.08
CA ALA A 94 -7.33 -7.85 1.73
C ALA A 94 -6.58 -6.94 0.75
N ALA A 95 -6.88 -5.63 0.76
CA ALA A 95 -6.19 -4.65 -0.08
C ALA A 95 -4.68 -4.55 0.24
N ARG A 96 -4.30 -4.58 1.53
CA ARG A 96 -2.90 -4.62 1.99
C ARG A 96 -2.19 -5.89 1.48
N ARG A 97 -2.83 -7.06 1.59
CA ARG A 97 -2.26 -8.31 1.06
C ARG A 97 -2.08 -8.27 -0.46
N ALA A 98 -3.05 -7.71 -1.17
CA ALA A 98 -2.98 -7.59 -2.63
C ALA A 98 -1.80 -6.72 -3.08
N ILE A 99 -1.58 -5.56 -2.44
CA ILE A 99 -0.42 -4.71 -2.80
C ILE A 99 0.91 -5.34 -2.42
N ILE A 100 0.99 -6.05 -1.28
CA ILE A 100 2.20 -6.80 -0.90
C ILE A 100 2.50 -7.88 -1.93
N ALA A 101 1.49 -8.63 -2.37
CA ALA A 101 1.66 -9.67 -3.37
C ALA A 101 2.17 -9.10 -4.71
N GLU A 102 1.61 -7.97 -5.14
CA GLU A 102 2.04 -7.32 -6.38
C GLU A 102 3.46 -6.71 -6.27
N ILE A 103 3.84 -6.15 -5.11
CA ILE A 103 5.22 -5.71 -4.85
C ILE A 103 6.18 -6.89 -4.92
N ARG A 104 5.84 -8.01 -4.25
CA ARG A 104 6.67 -9.23 -4.25
C ARG A 104 6.84 -9.78 -5.66
N LYS A 105 5.76 -9.81 -6.45
CA LYS A 105 5.80 -10.21 -7.85
C LYS A 105 6.76 -9.34 -8.66
N GLN A 106 6.66 -8.01 -8.54
CA GLN A 106 7.56 -7.10 -9.24
C GLN A 106 9.03 -7.27 -8.86
N LEU A 107 9.31 -7.57 -7.59
CA LEU A 107 10.67 -7.82 -7.12
C LEU A 107 11.21 -9.17 -7.63
N ALA A 108 10.36 -10.18 -7.78
CA ALA A 108 10.74 -11.44 -8.42
C ALA A 108 10.99 -11.25 -9.92
N ASP A 109 10.10 -10.54 -10.62
CA ASP A 109 10.21 -10.25 -12.06
C ASP A 109 11.44 -9.39 -12.40
N ALA A 110 11.94 -8.59 -11.44
CA ALA A 110 13.10 -7.72 -11.62
C ALA A 110 14.46 -8.44 -11.54
N GLY A 111 14.47 -9.77 -11.38
CA GLY A 111 15.69 -10.58 -11.46
C GLY A 111 16.44 -10.71 -10.15
N PHE A 112 16.10 -11.77 -9.43
CA PHE A 112 17.11 -12.77 -9.08
C PHE A 112 16.86 -13.99 -9.95
#